data_AF-A0A6C7I3F3-F1
#
_entry.id   AF-A0A6C7I3F3-F1
#
_cell.length_a   1.000
_cell.length_b   1.000
_cell.length_c   1.000
_cell.angle_alpha   90.00
_cell.angle_beta   90.00
_cell.angle_gamma   90.00
#
_symmetry.space_group_name_H-M   'P 1'
#
loop_
_entity.id
_entity.type
_entity.pdbx_description
1 polymer ?
#
loop_
_entity_poly.entity_id
_entity_poly.type
_entity_poly.pdbx_seq_one_letter_code
_entity_poly.pdbx_strand_id
1 'polypeptide(L)'
;MVYQPDINQGNYLTPTDVAKVRVGMTQQQVAYALGTPMMTDPFGTNTWFYVFRQQPGHENVTQQTLTLTFNSSGVLTNIDNKPALTK
;
A
#
# COMPACT_ATOMS: atom_id res chain seq x y z
N MET A 1 -26.48 -21.04 8.74
CA MET A 1 -25.05 -20.67 8.92
C MET A 1 -24.55 -20.28 7.55
N VAL A 2 -24.22 -19.00 7.34
CA VAL A 2 -23.72 -18.51 6.04
C VAL A 2 -22.20 -18.50 6.14
N TYR A 3 -21.53 -19.33 5.33
CA TYR A 3 -20.08 -19.35 5.21
C TYR A 3 -19.66 -18.06 4.49
N GLN A 4 -18.94 -17.19 5.18
CA GLN A 4 -18.33 -16.02 4.57
C GLN A 4 -16.83 -16.30 4.46
N PRO A 5 -16.30 -16.56 3.25
CA PRO A 5 -14.87 -16.81 3.08
C PRO A 5 -14.06 -15.56 3.46
N ASP A 6 -12.86 -15.77 3.99
CA ASP A 6 -11.91 -14.68 4.27
C ASP A 6 -11.55 -13.99 2.95
N ILE A 7 -11.82 -12.69 2.87
CA ILE A 7 -11.51 -11.89 1.69
C ILE A 7 -10.26 -11.06 1.98
N ASN A 8 -9.15 -11.46 1.35
CA ASN A 8 -7.94 -10.64 1.27
C ASN A 8 -7.97 -9.87 -0.05
N GLN A 9 -7.94 -8.54 0.01
CA GLN A 9 -7.95 -7.67 -1.17
C GLN A 9 -6.77 -6.69 -1.12
N GLY A 10 -6.02 -6.62 -2.22
CA GLY A 10 -4.95 -5.64 -2.43
C GLY A 10 -3.53 -6.20 -2.31
N ASN A 11 -2.55 -5.31 -2.23
CA ASN A 11 -1.14 -5.66 -2.15
C ASN A 11 -0.79 -6.02 -0.70
N TYR A 12 -0.24 -7.22 -0.47
CA TYR A 12 0.21 -7.66 0.85
C TYR A 12 1.44 -6.84 1.27
N LEU A 13 1.21 -5.77 2.02
CA LEU A 13 2.28 -4.94 2.58
C LEU A 13 2.49 -5.31 4.03
N THR A 14 3.65 -5.89 4.33
CA THR A 14 4.06 -6.06 5.73
C THR A 14 4.65 -4.75 6.27
N PRO A 15 4.51 -4.44 7.57
CA PRO A 15 5.18 -3.30 8.19
C PRO A 15 6.69 -3.30 7.95
N THR A 16 7.29 -4.49 7.87
CA THR A 16 8.70 -4.69 7.55
C THR A 16 9.07 -4.27 6.13
N ASP A 17 8.17 -4.44 5.16
CA ASP A 17 8.43 -4.00 3.78
C ASP A 17 8.29 -2.48 3.65
N VAL A 18 7.28 -1.89 4.32
CA VAL A 18 7.13 -0.42 4.39
C VAL A 18 8.38 0.23 5.00
N ALA A 19 8.98 -0.39 6.02
CA ALA A 19 10.20 0.10 6.66
C ALA A 19 11.45 0.05 5.75
N LYS A 20 11.43 -0.76 4.68
CA LYS A 20 12.52 -0.79 3.69
C LYS A 20 12.47 0.42 2.77
N VAL A 21 11.30 1.02 2.58
CA VAL A 21 11.12 2.18 1.68
C VAL A 21 11.51 3.47 2.39
N ARG A 22 12.25 4.32 1.69
CA ARG A 22 12.76 5.60 2.22
C ARG A 22 12.64 6.69 1.17
N VAL A 23 12.38 7.92 1.64
CA VAL A 23 12.42 9.12 0.81
C VAL A 23 13.77 9.20 0.10
N GLY A 24 13.75 9.55 -1.19
CA GLY A 24 14.91 9.54 -2.07
C GLY A 24 15.07 8.27 -2.92
N MET A 25 14.28 7.22 -2.67
CA MET A 25 14.27 6.02 -3.53
C MET A 25 13.63 6.28 -4.89
N THR A 26 14.12 5.64 -5.95
CA THR A 26 13.45 5.69 -7.26
C THR A 26 12.23 4.77 -7.29
N GLN A 27 11.28 5.03 -8.21
CA GLN A 27 10.15 4.14 -8.48
C GLN A 27 10.58 2.67 -8.66
N GLN A 28 11.69 2.42 -9.38
CA GLN A 28 12.22 1.06 -9.54
C GLN A 28 12.70 0.43 -8.23
N GLN A 29 13.38 1.19 -7.37
CA GLN A 29 13.82 0.68 -6.07
C GLN A 29 12.62 0.37 -5.16
N VAL A 30 11.60 1.22 -5.19
CA VAL A 30 10.35 0.98 -4.45
C VAL A 30 9.63 -0.25 -5.00
N ALA A 31 9.51 -0.38 -6.33
CA ALA A 31 8.89 -1.56 -6.95
C ALA A 31 9.65 -2.85 -6.64
N TYR A 32 10.98 -2.79 -6.51
CA TYR A 32 11.78 -3.94 -6.09
C TYR A 32 11.53 -4.32 -4.63
N ALA A 33 11.33 -3.33 -3.75
CA ALA A 33 11.09 -3.55 -2.33
C ALA A 33 9.66 -3.98 -1.99
N LEU A 34 8.65 -3.39 -2.64
CA LEU A 34 7.23 -3.55 -2.34
C LEU A 34 6.42 -4.27 -3.43
N GLY A 35 7.01 -4.52 -4.59
CA GLY A 35 6.30 -4.93 -5.79
C GLY A 35 5.66 -3.77 -6.55
N THR A 36 5.09 -4.08 -7.71
CA THR A 36 4.41 -3.10 -8.57
C THR A 36 3.13 -2.60 -7.87
N PRO A 37 2.88 -1.29 -7.84
CA PRO A 37 1.65 -0.77 -7.28
C PRO A 37 0.45 -1.29 -8.06
N MET A 38 -0.64 -1.60 -7.34
CA MET A 38 -1.89 -2.03 -7.97
C MET A 38 -2.58 -0.87 -8.69
N MET A 39 -2.32 0.36 -8.25
CA MET A 39 -2.91 1.57 -8.81
C MET A 39 -1.88 2.70 -8.85
N THR A 40 -1.73 3.29 -10.02
CA THR A 40 -0.99 4.54 -10.24
C THR A 40 -1.95 5.64 -10.61
N ASP A 41 -1.73 6.85 -10.11
CA ASP A 41 -2.55 8.01 -10.43
C ASP A 41 -2.54 8.31 -11.95
N PRO A 42 -3.70 8.30 -12.65
CA PRO A 42 -3.78 8.58 -14.08
C PRO A 42 -3.62 10.07 -14.44
N PHE A 43 -3.65 10.97 -13.47
CA PHE A 43 -3.61 12.43 -13.65
C PHE A 43 -2.19 13.02 -13.51
N GLY A 44 -1.15 12.18 -13.44
CA GLY A 44 0.24 12.61 -13.52
C GLY A 44 0.89 12.95 -12.18
N THR A 45 0.21 12.71 -11.05
CA THR A 45 0.73 12.99 -9.70
C THR A 45 1.81 11.99 -9.23
N ASN A 46 2.28 11.10 -10.12
CA ASN A 46 3.24 10.03 -9.84
C ASN A 46 3.05 9.45 -8.43
N THR A 47 1.82 9.09 -8.09
CA THR A 47 1.47 8.60 -6.76
C THR A 47 1.08 7.14 -6.87
N TRP A 48 1.68 6.33 -6.01
CA TRP A 48 1.44 4.90 -5.93
C TRP A 48 0.64 4.60 -4.68
N PHE A 49 -0.47 3.91 -4.88
CA PHE A 49 -1.35 3.49 -3.79
C PHE A 49 -1.18 1.99 -3.58
N TYR A 50 -0.77 1.63 -2.37
CA TYR A 50 -0.75 0.26 -1.90
C TYR A 50 -1.80 0.11 -0.81
N VAL A 51 -2.96 -0.40 -1.20
CA VAL A 51 -4.06 -0.68 -0.29
C VAL A 51 -3.99 -2.14 0.10
N PHE A 52 -4.02 -2.41 1.41
CA PHE A 52 -4.12 -3.75 1.95
C PHE A 52 -5.38 -3.84 2.80
N ARG A 53 -6.31 -4.71 2.42
CA ARG A 53 -7.59 -4.91 3.10
C ARG A 53 -7.73 -6.37 3.49
N GLN A 54 -7.90 -6.62 4.78
CA GLN A 54 -8.24 -7.94 5.30
C GLN A 54 -9.63 -7.89 5.89
N GLN A 55 -10.47 -8.81 5.44
CA GLN A 55 -11.79 -9.02 6.01
C GLN A 55 -11.88 -10.49 6.43
N PRO A 56 -11.53 -10.80 7.70
CA PRO A 56 -11.77 -12.12 8.26
C PRO A 56 -13.28 -12.35 8.34
N GLY A 57 -13.75 -13.55 8.03
CA GLY A 57 -15.18 -13.86 7.81
C GLY A 57 -16.13 -13.52 8.97
N HIS A 58 -15.61 -13.27 10.19
CA HIS A 58 -16.40 -12.90 11.38
C HIS A 58 -15.83 -11.71 12.18
N GLU A 59 -14.75 -11.06 11.73
CA GLU A 59 -14.11 -9.96 12.47
C GLU A 59 -14.18 -8.62 11.72
N ASN A 60 -13.80 -7.55 12.40
CA ASN A 60 -13.77 -6.21 11.82
C ASN A 60 -12.81 -6.16 10.63
N VAL A 61 -13.25 -5.50 9.56
CA VAL A 61 -12.41 -5.20 8.40
C VAL A 61 -11.23 -4.34 8.85
N THR A 62 -10.02 -4.79 8.57
CA THR A 62 -8.81 -3.97 8.70
C THR A 62 -8.38 -3.50 7.31
N GLN A 63 -8.12 -2.21 7.18
CA GLN A 63 -7.61 -1.63 5.95
C GLN A 63 -6.42 -0.74 6.27
N GLN A 64 -5.25 -1.10 5.73
CA GLN A 64 -4.07 -0.26 5.72
C GLN A 64 -3.90 0.34 4.33
N THR A 65 -3.51 1.61 4.29
CA THR A 65 -3.25 2.31 3.01
C THR A 65 -1.90 3.00 3.10
N LEU A 66 -0.98 2.58 2.24
CA LEU A 66 0.30 3.25 2.02
C LEU A 66 0.23 4.05 0.73
N THR A 67 0.45 5.35 0.85
CA THR A 67 0.51 6.29 -0.26
C THR A 67 1.94 6.75 -0.43
N LEU A 68 2.51 6.50 -1.61
CA LEU A 68 3.86 6.91 -1.96
C LEU A 68 3.80 7.94 -3.08
N THR A 69 4.26 9.15 -2.81
CA THR A 69 4.28 10.23 -3.80
C THR A 69 5.68 10.44 -4.32
N PHE A 70 5.82 10.45 -5.64
CA PHE A 70 7.08 10.66 -6.33
C PHE A 70 7.07 12.00 -7.04
N ASN A 71 8.26 12.57 -7.25
CA ASN A 71 8.43 13.77 -8.06
C ASN A 71 8.42 13.44 -9.58
N SER A 72 8.55 14.47 -10.40
CA SER A 72 8.61 14.35 -11.87
C SER A 72 9.81 13.53 -12.36
N SER A 73 10.85 13.39 -11.55
CA SER A 73 12.03 12.55 -11.84
C SER A 73 11.88 11.10 -11.38
N GLY A 74 10.72 10.72 -10.84
CA GLY A 74 10.45 9.35 -10.37
C GLY A 74 11.13 9.03 -9.02
N VAL A 75 11.46 10.04 -8.22
CA VAL A 75 12.07 9.88 -6.89
C VAL A 75 11.02 10.11 -5.81
N LEU A 76 10.99 9.23 -4.81
CA LEU A 76 10.05 9.25 -3.71
C LEU A 76 10.28 10.47 -2.82
N THR A 77 9.26 11.30 -2.66
CA THR A 77 9.31 12.53 -1.85
C THR A 77 8.46 12.45 -0.60
N ASN A 78 7.39 11.65 -0.62
CA ASN A 78 6.47 11.51 0.51
C ASN A 78 6.05 10.05 0.72
N ILE A 79 5.93 9.66 1.99
CA ILE A 79 5.47 8.37 2.46
C ILE A 79 4.37 8.63 3.49
N ASP A 80 3.11 8.36 3.13
CA ASP A 80 1.97 8.41 4.04
C ASP A 80 1.49 6.98 4.30
N ASN A 81 1.67 6.52 5.53
CA ASN A 81 1.19 5.21 5.98
C ASN A 81 0.02 5.41 6.94
N LYS A 82 -1.19 5.07 6.49
CA LYS A 82 -2.39 5.00 7.33
C LYS A 82 -2.58 3.56 7.79
N PRO A 83 -2.13 3.20 9.00
CA PRO A 83 -2.38 1.87 9.54
C PRO A 83 -3.88 1.65 9.70
N ALA A 84 -4.29 0.38 9.64
CA ALA A 84 -5.67 0.02 9.93
C ALA A 84 -6.04 0.50 11.33
N LEU A 85 -7.14 1.25 11.41
CA LEU A 85 -7.76 1.65 12.68
C LEU A 85 -8.07 0.37 13.46
N THR A 86 -7.19 0.05 14.42
CA THR A 86 -7.45 -0.97 15.43
C THR A 86 -8.38 -0.30 16.43
N LYS A 87 -9.65 -0.72 16.44
CA LYS A 87 -10.64 -0.23 17.39
C LYS A 87 -10.57 -1.04 18.68
#